data_AF-A8U2H3-F1
#
_entry.id   AF-A8U2H3-F1
#
_cell.length_a   1.000
_cell.length_b   1.000
_cell.length_c   1.000
_cell.angle_alpha   90.00
_cell.angle_beta   90.00
_cell.angle_gamma   90.00
#
_symmetry.space_group_name_H-M   'P 1'
#
loop_
_entity.id
_entity.type
_entity.pdbx_description
1 polymer ?
#
loop_
_entity_poly.entity_id
_entity_poly.type
_entity_poly.pdbx_seq_one_letter_code
_entity_poly.pdbx_strand_id
1 'polypeptide(L)'
;MNRPVRDGGRIVMPEAEFEQLLERAAETGARKALDDVGLGGDDAANDIRDLRSLLGCMRLAKRTAVQTVVRLITTGILLALMAGIAIKLKLFGPSP
;
A
#
# COMPACT_ATOMS: atom_id res chain seq x y z
N MET A 1 -5.90 48.80 -2.06
CA MET A 1 -6.03 48.08 -3.34
C MET A 1 -5.82 49.09 -4.45
N ASN A 2 -4.73 48.98 -5.21
CA ASN A 2 -4.51 49.84 -6.38
C ASN A 2 -5.26 49.21 -7.56
N ARG A 3 -6.02 49.98 -8.34
CA ARG A 3 -6.78 49.38 -9.46
C ARG A 3 -5.80 49.01 -10.58
N PRO A 4 -5.91 47.81 -11.19
CA PRO A 4 -5.09 47.46 -12.33
C PRO A 4 -5.35 48.46 -13.47
N VAL A 5 -4.28 49.10 -13.95
CA VAL A 5 -4.36 50.06 -15.06
C VAL A 5 -4.29 49.25 -16.35
N ARG A 6 -5.34 49.37 -17.19
CA ARG A 6 -5.29 48.81 -18.55
C ARG A 6 -4.60 49.80 -19.47
N ASP A 7 -3.48 49.39 -20.05
CA ASP A 7 -2.77 50.14 -21.09
C ASP A 7 -2.63 49.27 -22.35
N GLY A 8 -3.20 49.72 -23.47
CA GLY A 8 -3.05 49.04 -24.77
C GLY A 8 -3.42 47.54 -24.78
N GLY A 9 -4.33 47.10 -23.92
CA GLY A 9 -4.71 45.68 -23.76
C GLY A 9 -3.88 44.88 -22.75
N ARG A 10 -2.86 45.49 -22.14
CA ARG A 10 -2.04 44.91 -21.06
C ARG A 10 -2.58 45.33 -19.70
N ILE A 11 -2.40 44.47 -18.70
CA ILE A 11 -2.68 44.78 -17.30
C ILE A 11 -1.37 45.18 -16.64
N VAL A 12 -1.30 46.42 -16.16
CA VAL A 12 -0.15 46.94 -15.41
C VAL A 12 -0.54 46.98 -13.94
N MET A 13 0.27 46.34 -13.11
CA MET A 13 0.11 46.32 -11.65
C MET A 13 1.49 46.36 -10.97
N PRO A 14 1.55 46.80 -9.69
CA PRO A 14 2.78 46.76 -8.91
C PRO A 14 3.32 45.33 -8.75
N GLU A 15 4.65 45.19 -8.69
CA GLU A 15 5.35 43.90 -8.56
C GLU A 15 4.84 43.08 -7.37
N ALA A 16 4.65 43.70 -6.21
CA ALA A 16 4.13 43.02 -5.01
C ALA A 16 2.71 42.49 -5.17
N GLU A 17 1.87 43.12 -6.00
CA GLU A 17 0.51 42.65 -6.29
C GLU A 17 0.54 41.48 -7.30
N PHE A 18 1.48 41.54 -8.26
CA PHE A 18 1.72 40.46 -9.20
C PHE A 18 2.23 39.19 -8.51
N GLU A 19 3.21 39.31 -7.62
CA GLU A 19 3.73 38.19 -6.83
C GLU A 19 2.64 37.52 -5.98
N GLN A 20 1.80 38.32 -5.30
CA GLN A 20 0.66 37.77 -4.55
C GLN A 20 -0.36 37.06 -5.44
N LEU A 21 -0.58 37.56 -6.66
CA LEU A 21 -1.46 36.90 -7.62
C LEU A 21 -0.87 35.55 -8.07
N LEU A 22 0.43 35.50 -8.34
CA LEU A 22 1.14 34.28 -8.70
C LEU A 22 1.11 33.25 -7.56
N GLU A 23 1.41 33.68 -6.34
CA GLU A 23 1.40 32.82 -5.16
C GLU A 23 0.02 32.18 -4.95
N ARG A 24 -1.05 32.97 -5.03
CA ARG A 24 -2.42 32.46 -4.91
C ARG A 24 -2.80 31.52 -6.06
N ALA A 25 -2.37 31.82 -7.29
CA ALA A 25 -2.62 30.97 -8.43
C ALA A 25 -1.89 29.62 -8.29
N ALA A 26 -0.64 29.64 -7.82
CA ALA A 26 0.15 28.45 -7.55
C ALA A 26 -0.45 27.62 -6.40
N GLU A 27 -0.86 28.24 -5.30
CA GLU A 27 -1.52 27.57 -4.18
C GLU A 27 -2.83 26.90 -4.62
N THR A 28 -3.66 27.64 -5.36
CA THR A 28 -4.93 27.12 -5.89
C THR A 28 -4.71 25.97 -6.86
N GLY A 29 -3.72 26.10 -7.76
CA GLY A 29 -3.36 25.06 -8.71
C GLY A 29 -2.82 23.80 -8.02
N ALA A 30 -1.97 23.97 -7.01
CA ALA A 30 -1.44 22.87 -6.21
C ALA A 30 -2.53 22.15 -5.42
N ARG A 31 -3.43 22.90 -4.76
CA ARG A 31 -4.57 22.31 -4.04
C ARG A 31 -5.47 21.52 -4.99
N LYS A 32 -5.81 22.08 -6.14
CA LYS A 32 -6.61 21.39 -7.16
C LYS A 32 -5.91 20.14 -7.70
N ALA A 33 -4.60 20.20 -7.97
CA ALA A 33 -3.85 19.04 -8.43
C ALA A 33 -3.83 17.93 -7.36
N LEU A 34 -3.69 18.29 -6.08
CA LEU A 34 -3.80 17.36 -4.95
C LEU A 34 -5.20 16.76 -4.84
N ASP A 35 -6.26 17.56 -4.97
CA ASP A 35 -7.65 17.08 -5.00
C ASP A 35 -7.90 16.12 -6.18
N ASP A 36 -7.40 16.44 -7.38
CA ASP A 36 -7.57 15.63 -8.60
C ASP A 36 -6.91 14.23 -8.48
N VAL A 37 -5.80 14.14 -7.74
CA VAL A 37 -5.16 12.83 -7.42
C VAL A 37 -5.70 12.21 -6.14
N GLY A 38 -6.75 12.79 -5.55
CA GLY A 38 -7.41 12.30 -4.35
C GLY A 38 -6.56 12.43 -3.09
N LEU A 39 -5.67 13.40 -3.00
CA LEU A 39 -4.75 13.69 -1.88
C LEU A 39 -5.05 15.00 -1.14
N GLY A 40 -6.08 15.75 -1.53
CA GLY A 40 -6.35 17.07 -0.93
C GLY A 40 -7.18 17.06 0.36
N GLY A 41 -7.59 15.88 0.85
CA GLY A 41 -8.27 15.71 2.14
C GLY A 41 -7.47 14.90 3.16
N ASP A 42 -7.72 15.13 4.45
CA ASP A 42 -7.11 14.35 5.55
C ASP A 42 -7.42 12.85 5.46
N ASP A 43 -8.57 12.47 4.87
CA ASP A 43 -8.96 11.08 4.65
C ASP A 43 -8.02 10.34 3.68
N ALA A 44 -7.48 11.02 2.67
CA ALA A 44 -6.59 10.40 1.69
C ALA A 44 -5.23 10.01 2.26
N ALA A 45 -4.69 10.86 3.14
CA ALA A 45 -3.46 10.58 3.86
C ALA A 45 -3.64 9.39 4.82
N ASN A 46 -4.82 9.28 5.43
CA ASN A 46 -5.17 8.18 6.33
C ASN A 46 -5.34 6.85 5.58
N ASP A 47 -6.06 6.82 4.45
CA ASP A 47 -6.27 5.61 3.65
C ASP A 47 -4.94 5.01 3.14
N ILE A 48 -4.02 5.85 2.67
CA ILE A 48 -2.68 5.40 2.24
C ILE A 48 -1.88 4.80 3.41
N ARG A 49 -2.04 5.39 4.61
CA ARG A 49 -1.38 4.89 5.83
C ARG A 49 -1.97 3.57 6.29
N ASP A 50 -3.28 3.41 6.16
CA ASP A 50 -3.99 2.19 6.50
C ASP A 50 -3.69 1.06 5.51
N LEU A 51 -3.62 1.33 4.21
CA LEU A 51 -3.14 0.36 3.22
C LEU A 51 -1.72 -0.12 3.53
N ARG A 52 -0.82 0.78 3.94
CA ARG A 52 0.53 0.41 4.37
C ARG A 52 0.50 -0.46 5.64
N SER A 53 -0.38 -0.14 6.59
CA SER A 53 -0.60 -0.94 7.80
C SER A 53 -1.11 -2.35 7.46
N LEU A 54 -2.12 -2.46 6.58
CA LEU A 54 -2.69 -3.73 6.11
C LEU A 54 -1.67 -4.58 5.33
N LEU A 55 -0.83 -3.96 4.49
CA LEU A 55 0.28 -4.65 3.81
C LEU A 55 1.32 -5.16 4.81
N GLY A 56 1.55 -4.43 5.91
CA GLY A 56 2.35 -4.88 7.04
C GLY A 56 1.77 -6.15 7.67
N CYS A 57 0.46 -6.15 7.95
CA CYS A 57 -0.27 -7.31 8.47
C CYS A 57 -0.26 -8.51 7.50
N MET A 58 -0.35 -8.28 6.19
CA MET A 58 -0.27 -9.35 5.18
C MET A 58 1.08 -10.07 5.18
N ARG A 59 2.19 -9.36 5.39
CA ARG A 59 3.52 -10.00 5.46
C ARG A 59 3.62 -10.92 6.67
N LEU A 60 3.09 -10.49 7.81
CA LEU A 60 3.00 -11.31 9.02
C LEU A 60 2.12 -12.54 8.79
N ALA A 61 0.92 -12.34 8.24
CA ALA A 61 -0.01 -13.43 7.93
C ALA A 61 0.61 -14.45 6.95
N LYS A 62 1.30 -13.98 5.90
CA LYS A 62 1.99 -14.83 4.93
C LYS A 62 3.07 -15.69 5.60
N ARG A 63 3.84 -15.13 6.54
CA ARG A 63 4.87 -15.89 7.27
C ARG A 63 4.26 -17.02 8.09
N THR A 64 3.19 -16.73 8.82
CA THR A 64 2.45 -17.73 9.61
C THR A 64 1.81 -18.79 8.70
N ALA A 65 1.18 -18.38 7.61
CA ALA A 65 0.55 -19.30 6.65
C ALA A 65 1.58 -20.27 6.05
N VAL A 66 2.73 -19.75 5.57
CA VAL A 66 3.81 -20.58 5.02
C VAL A 66 4.35 -21.53 6.09
N GLN A 67 4.55 -21.07 7.31
CA GLN A 67 5.00 -21.93 8.41
C GLN A 67 4.01 -23.07 8.70
N THR A 68 2.71 -22.80 8.71
CA THR A 68 1.66 -23.81 8.89
C THR A 68 1.65 -24.81 7.76
N VAL A 69 1.75 -24.35 6.50
CA VAL A 69 1.81 -25.24 5.33
C VAL A 69 3.04 -26.15 5.40
N VAL A 70 4.22 -25.60 5.67
CA VAL A 70 5.45 -26.40 5.83
C VAL A 70 5.28 -27.42 6.96
N ARG A 71 4.71 -27.01 8.11
CA ARG A 71 4.47 -27.92 9.23
C ARG A 71 3.51 -29.05 8.86
N LEU A 72 2.42 -28.76 8.14
CA LEU A 72 1.47 -29.77 7.67
C LEU A 72 2.13 -30.75 6.69
N ILE A 73 2.92 -30.24 5.75
CA ILE A 73 3.66 -31.07 4.78
C ILE A 73 4.64 -31.99 5.52
N THR A 74 5.46 -31.45 6.42
CA THR A 74 6.43 -32.25 7.20
C THR A 74 5.73 -33.32 8.04
N THR A 75 4.66 -32.95 8.75
CA THR A 75 3.87 -33.93 9.53
C THR A 75 3.25 -34.99 8.64
N GLY A 76 2.72 -34.60 7.47
CA GLY A 76 2.15 -35.53 6.50
C GLY A 76 3.17 -36.52 5.96
N ILE A 77 4.38 -36.05 5.60
CA ILE A 77 5.48 -36.89 5.15
C ILE A 77 5.89 -37.87 6.25
N LEU A 78 6.05 -37.41 7.49
CA LEU A 78 6.45 -38.27 8.60
C LEU A 78 5.40 -39.36 8.88
N LEU A 79 4.11 -39.00 8.86
CA LEU A 79 3.01 -39.96 8.99
C LEU A 79 2.98 -40.98 7.85
N ALA A 80 3.19 -40.52 6.60
CA ALA A 80 3.25 -41.40 5.44
C ALA A 80 4.43 -42.38 5.54
N LEU A 81 5.61 -41.94 5.98
CA LEU A 81 6.77 -42.80 6.20
C LEU A 81 6.50 -43.85 7.28
N MET A 82 5.93 -43.44 8.42
CA MET A 82 5.56 -44.37 9.51
C MET A 82 4.54 -45.41 9.04
N ALA A 83 3.51 -44.99 8.31
CA ALA A 83 2.51 -45.90 7.74
C ALA A 83 3.14 -46.87 6.72
N GLY A 84 4.02 -46.37 5.84
CA GLY A 84 4.72 -47.19 4.85
C GLY A 84 5.61 -48.26 5.49
N ILE A 85 6.36 -47.91 6.54
CA ILE A 85 7.18 -48.86 7.30
C ILE A 85 6.29 -49.91 7.99
N ALA A 86 5.19 -49.49 8.62
CA ALA A 86 4.27 -50.42 9.29
C ALA A 86 3.65 -51.44 8.32
N ILE A 87 3.25 -51.00 7.12
CA ILE A 87 2.72 -51.88 6.07
C ILE A 87 3.83 -52.83 5.60
N LYS A 88 5.03 -52.32 5.32
CA LYS A 88 6.17 -53.16 4.89
C LYS A 88 6.51 -54.21 5.97
N LEU A 89 6.62 -53.81 7.24
CA LEU A 89 6.91 -54.74 8.34
C LEU A 89 5.80 -55.77 8.56
N LYS A 90 4.52 -55.40 8.37
CA LYS A 90 3.41 -56.37 8.44
C LYS A 90 3.41 -57.35 7.25
N LEU A 91 3.88 -56.91 6.09
CA LEU A 91 4.04 -57.74 4.89
C LEU A 91 5.25 -58.69 4.99
N PHE A 92 6.30 -58.29 5.71
CA PHE A 92 7.53 -59.06 5.92
C PHE A 92 7.65 -59.67 7.34
N GLY A 93 6.58 -59.62 8.13
CA GLY A 93 6.52 -60.22 9.47
C GLY A 93 6.42 -61.75 9.37
N PRO A 94 7.02 -62.51 10.31
CA PRO A 94 7.17 -63.95 10.18
C PRO A 94 5.79 -64.62 10.10
N SER A 95 5.56 -65.34 9.01
CA SER A 95 4.55 -66.39 9.00
C SER A 95 5.04 -67.51 9.94
N PRO A 96 4.16 -68.13 10.75
CA PRO A 96 4.56 -69.19 11.68
C PRO A 96 5.21 -70.39 10.99
#